data_AF-A0A1I0YB05-F1
#
_entry.id   AF-A0A1I0YB05-F1
#
_cell.length_a   1.000
_cell.length_b   1.000
_cell.length_c   1.000
_cell.angle_alpha   90.00
_cell.angle_beta   90.00
_cell.angle_gamma   90.00
#
_symmetry.space_group_name_H-M   'P 1'
#
loop_
_entity.id
_entity.type
_entity.pdbx_description
1 polymer ?
#
loop_
_entity_poly.entity_id
_entity_poly.type
_entity_poly.pdbx_seq_one_letter_code
_entity_poly.pdbx_strand_id
1 'polypeptide(L)'
;MFFKLNSCYTIDGVMELFDVKHTTKGMMGSANLRTRELTERFNMVADSNYSAQAIDYKIKNRKLKAVDFAIICDICGFEMWYRDRATDALLMALPIEKQLKFIMAAKKMTQEELRQIVTERTGKNISRSSISAKITGENVTVMELQVMADILGCDLKVYQRGTKNDGIEAIF
;
A
#
# COMPACT_ATOMS: atom_id res chain seq x y z
N MET A 1 -5.89 25.20 -12.00
CA MET A 1 -6.82 25.23 -10.86
C MET A 1 -6.15 24.44 -9.74
N PHE A 2 -5.53 25.14 -8.80
CA PHE A 2 -4.80 24.52 -7.69
C PHE A 2 -5.79 24.10 -6.62
N PHE A 3 -6.04 22.80 -6.50
CA PHE A 3 -6.67 22.27 -5.30
C PHE A 3 -5.58 22.07 -4.24
N LYS A 4 -5.49 23.05 -3.35
CA LYS A 4 -4.91 22.88 -2.02
C LYS A 4 -6.08 22.43 -1.13
N LEU A 5 -5.97 21.30 -0.43
CA LEU A 5 -6.80 20.73 0.66
C LEU A 5 -6.50 19.20 0.65
N ASN A 6 -6.04 18.46 1.65
CA ASN A 6 -5.54 18.71 3.00
C ASN A 6 -4.52 17.63 3.35
N SER A 7 -3.47 18.03 4.06
CA SER A 7 -2.71 17.13 4.93
C SER A 7 -3.66 16.36 5.85
N CYS A 8 -3.46 15.05 5.96
CA CYS A 8 -3.98 14.14 6.97
C CYS A 8 -4.89 14.80 8.04
N TYR A 9 -6.20 14.57 7.98
CA TYR A 9 -7.08 14.91 9.11
C TYR A 9 -7.27 13.70 10.00
N THR A 10 -7.03 13.88 11.29
CA THR A 10 -7.66 13.10 12.35
C THR A 10 -9.05 13.66 12.59
N ILE A 11 -10.09 12.90 12.23
CA ILE A 11 -11.43 13.07 12.80
C ILE A 11 -11.51 12.06 13.96
N ASP A 12 -11.73 12.55 15.18
CA ASP A 12 -12.01 11.74 16.39
C ASP A 12 -10.93 10.73 16.81
N GLY A 13 -9.65 10.98 16.51
CA GLY A 13 -8.56 10.07 16.90
C GLY A 13 -8.54 8.75 16.13
N VAL A 14 -9.31 8.64 15.03
CA VAL A 14 -9.28 7.51 14.11
C VAL A 14 -8.35 7.87 12.96
N MET A 15 -7.27 7.11 12.81
CA MET A 15 -6.30 7.26 11.73
C MET A 15 -6.97 6.97 10.37
N GLU A 16 -6.93 7.92 9.43
CA GLU A 16 -7.36 7.66 8.05
C GLU A 16 -6.40 6.66 7.40
N LEU A 17 -6.79 5.39 7.43
CA LEU A 17 -6.12 4.32 6.70
C LEU A 17 -6.12 4.66 5.21
N PHE A 18 -4.98 4.46 4.55
CA PHE A 18 -4.85 4.67 3.10
C PHE A 18 -5.99 3.95 2.35
N ASP A 19 -6.82 4.72 1.64
CA ASP A 19 -8.01 4.21 0.99
C ASP A 19 -7.67 3.65 -0.39
N VAL A 20 -7.38 2.35 -0.43
CA VAL A 20 -7.09 1.59 -1.66
C VAL A 20 -8.14 1.84 -2.74
N LYS A 21 -9.42 1.95 -2.38
CA LYS A 21 -10.51 2.13 -3.35
C LYS A 21 -10.46 3.52 -3.95
N HIS A 22 -10.35 4.55 -3.12
CA HIS A 22 -10.29 5.93 -3.60
C HIS A 22 -9.02 6.17 -4.40
N THR A 23 -7.86 5.76 -3.89
CA THR A 23 -6.57 5.88 -4.58
C THR A 23 -6.57 5.14 -5.92
N THR A 24 -7.08 3.90 -5.99
CA THR A 24 -7.14 3.17 -7.26
C THR A 24 -7.98 3.90 -8.30
N LYS A 25 -9.13 4.45 -7.89
CA LYS A 25 -9.98 5.23 -8.81
C LYS A 25 -9.32 6.50 -9.30
N GLY A 26 -8.63 7.23 -8.42
CA GLY A 26 -7.87 8.43 -8.78
C GLY A 26 -6.74 8.15 -9.78
N MET A 27 -5.98 7.09 -9.53
CA MET A 27 -4.93 6.62 -10.44
C MET A 27 -5.51 6.23 -11.81
N MET A 28 -6.59 5.45 -11.84
CA MET A 28 -7.25 5.07 -13.08
C MET A 28 -7.78 6.28 -13.85
N GLY A 29 -8.38 7.25 -13.17
CA GLY A 29 -8.84 8.50 -13.78
C GLY A 29 -7.70 9.29 -14.42
N SER A 30 -6.56 9.38 -13.73
CA SER A 30 -5.35 10.07 -14.22
C SER A 30 -4.72 9.36 -15.42
N ALA A 31 -4.77 8.02 -15.42
CA ALA A 31 -4.30 7.19 -16.53
C ALA A 31 -5.33 7.06 -17.67
N ASN A 32 -6.52 7.65 -17.53
CA ASN A 32 -7.66 7.50 -18.44
C ASN A 32 -8.01 6.02 -18.72
N LEU A 33 -7.98 5.18 -17.68
CA LEU A 33 -8.26 3.75 -17.77
C LEU A 33 -9.64 3.41 -17.22
N ARG A 34 -10.37 2.55 -17.94
CA ARG A 34 -11.59 1.91 -17.44
C ARG A 34 -11.26 0.62 -16.69
N THR A 35 -12.17 0.15 -15.83
CA THR A 35 -11.97 -1.09 -15.04
C THR A 35 -11.67 -2.30 -15.92
N ARG A 36 -12.30 -2.40 -17.10
CA ARG A 36 -12.04 -3.48 -18.06
C ARG A 36 -10.60 -3.45 -18.57
N GLU A 37 -10.12 -2.29 -18.98
CA GLU A 37 -8.75 -2.12 -19.51
C GLU A 37 -7.69 -2.35 -18.43
N LEU A 38 -7.94 -1.84 -17.21
CA LEU A 38 -7.07 -2.13 -16.07
C LEU A 38 -7.00 -3.65 -15.82
N THR A 39 -8.13 -4.35 -15.88
CA THR A 39 -8.20 -5.78 -15.63
C THR A 39 -7.47 -6.58 -16.70
N GLU A 40 -7.64 -6.22 -17.97
CA GLU A 40 -6.92 -6.85 -19.09
C GLU A 40 -5.40 -6.69 -18.92
N ARG A 41 -4.93 -5.48 -18.62
CA ARG A 41 -3.50 -5.23 -18.37
C ARG A 41 -2.99 -5.94 -17.12
N PHE A 42 -3.78 -5.94 -16.05
CA PHE A 42 -3.43 -6.64 -14.82
C PHE A 42 -3.25 -8.13 -15.06
N ASN A 43 -4.20 -8.76 -15.76
CA ASN A 43 -4.14 -10.19 -16.07
C ASN A 43 -2.91 -10.54 -16.92
N MET A 44 -2.52 -9.67 -17.87
CA MET A 44 -1.29 -9.85 -18.65
C MET A 44 -0.02 -9.76 -17.80
N VAL A 45 0.08 -8.79 -16.90
CA VAL A 45 1.29 -8.57 -16.08
C VAL A 45 1.40 -9.59 -14.94
N ALA A 46 0.28 -9.91 -14.30
CA ALA A 46 0.24 -10.80 -13.14
C ALA A 46 0.10 -12.29 -13.51
N ASP A 47 0.11 -12.63 -14.81
CA ASP A 47 -0.18 -13.98 -15.34
C ASP A 47 -1.42 -14.60 -14.67
N SER A 48 -2.53 -13.87 -14.73
CA SER A 48 -3.75 -14.21 -14.01
C SER A 48 -4.99 -14.09 -14.89
N ASN A 49 -6.14 -14.56 -14.41
CA ASN A 49 -7.38 -14.59 -15.17
C ASN A 49 -8.57 -14.09 -14.34
N TYR A 50 -8.46 -12.86 -13.81
CA TYR A 50 -9.55 -12.24 -13.08
C TYR A 50 -10.58 -11.61 -14.02
N SER A 51 -11.86 -11.68 -13.63
CA SER A 51 -12.89 -10.83 -14.22
C SER A 51 -12.80 -9.40 -13.66
N ALA A 52 -13.33 -8.42 -14.40
CA ALA A 52 -13.39 -7.03 -13.93
C ALA A 52 -14.15 -6.89 -12.61
N GLN A 53 -15.19 -7.71 -12.41
CA GLN A 53 -15.95 -7.77 -11.17
C GLN A 53 -15.11 -8.32 -10.00
N ALA A 54 -14.25 -9.32 -10.25
CA ALA A 54 -13.39 -9.90 -9.23
C ALA A 54 -12.31 -8.90 -8.75
N ILE A 55 -11.69 -8.15 -9.67
CA ILE A 55 -10.74 -7.08 -9.32
C ILE A 55 -11.44 -5.97 -8.54
N ASP A 56 -12.58 -5.49 -9.05
CA ASP A 56 -13.36 -4.44 -8.38
C ASP A 56 -13.83 -4.87 -6.98
N TYR A 57 -14.24 -6.13 -6.81
CA TYR A 57 -14.55 -6.70 -5.51
C TYR A 57 -13.36 -6.66 -4.55
N LYS A 58 -12.16 -7.06 -5.00
CA LYS A 58 -10.94 -7.04 -4.16
C LYS A 58 -10.58 -5.62 -3.72
N ILE A 59 -10.66 -4.65 -4.65
CA ILE A 59 -10.42 -3.23 -4.38
C ILE A 59 -11.42 -2.70 -3.35
N LYS A 60 -12.73 -2.93 -3.56
CA LYS A 60 -13.80 -2.43 -2.68
C LYS A 60 -13.79 -3.05 -1.29
N ASN A 61 -13.44 -4.33 -1.18
CA ASN A 61 -13.54 -5.09 0.07
C ASN A 61 -12.22 -5.19 0.83
N ARG A 62 -11.21 -4.36 0.50
CA ARG A 62 -9.91 -4.34 1.20
C ARG A 62 -9.20 -5.72 1.19
N LYS A 63 -9.45 -6.53 0.15
CA LYS A 63 -8.87 -7.88 -0.04
C LYS A 63 -7.76 -7.91 -1.08
N LEU A 64 -7.38 -6.75 -1.61
CA LEU A 64 -6.32 -6.63 -2.59
C LEU A 64 -4.96 -6.91 -1.93
N LYS A 65 -4.17 -7.80 -2.52
CA LYS A 65 -2.80 -8.06 -2.07
C LYS A 65 -1.94 -6.84 -2.38
N ALA A 66 -0.92 -6.60 -1.56
CA ALA A 66 0.00 -5.48 -1.78
C ALA A 66 0.74 -5.61 -3.12
N VAL A 67 1.12 -6.83 -3.52
CA VAL A 67 1.74 -7.10 -4.82
C VAL A 67 0.79 -6.76 -5.96
N ASP A 68 -0.47 -7.20 -5.88
CA ASP A 68 -1.49 -6.86 -6.88
C ASP A 68 -1.68 -5.34 -6.97
N PHE A 69 -1.69 -4.65 -5.83
CA PHE A 69 -1.82 -3.19 -5.79
C PHE A 69 -0.61 -2.48 -6.41
N ALA A 70 0.61 -2.96 -6.18
CA ALA A 70 1.80 -2.41 -6.83
C ALA A 70 1.77 -2.57 -8.36
N ILE A 71 1.24 -3.69 -8.86
CA ILE A 71 1.00 -3.89 -10.31
C ILE A 71 -0.03 -2.88 -10.82
N ILE A 72 -1.12 -2.65 -10.08
CA ILE A 72 -2.12 -1.64 -10.45
C ILE A 72 -1.51 -0.23 -10.47
N CYS A 73 -0.67 0.12 -9.49
CA CYS A 73 0.07 1.37 -9.50
C CYS A 73 0.92 1.48 -10.76
N ASP A 74 1.71 0.45 -11.08
CA ASP A 74 2.60 0.40 -12.24
C ASP A 74 1.82 0.61 -13.56
N ILE A 75 0.71 -0.11 -13.75
CA ILE A 75 -0.16 0.00 -14.93
C ILE A 75 -0.71 1.43 -15.09
N CYS A 76 -1.03 2.09 -13.98
CA CYS A 76 -1.55 3.45 -13.97
C CYS A 76 -0.44 4.52 -14.04
N GLY A 77 0.85 4.14 -14.05
CA GLY A 77 1.96 5.10 -14.09
C GLY A 77 2.37 5.65 -12.72
N PHE A 78 2.14 4.89 -11.65
CA PHE A 78 2.43 5.25 -10.27
C PHE A 78 3.36 4.23 -9.60
N GLU A 79 3.90 4.63 -8.45
CA GLU A 79 4.72 3.80 -7.59
C GLU A 79 4.27 3.92 -6.14
N MET A 80 4.39 2.82 -5.38
CA MET A 80 4.05 2.77 -3.97
C MET A 80 5.32 2.79 -3.11
N TRP A 81 5.32 3.65 -2.10
CA TRP A 81 6.49 3.96 -1.28
C TRP A 81 6.11 4.06 0.20
N TYR A 82 7.10 3.88 1.06
CA TYR A 82 7.00 4.23 2.48
C TYR A 82 7.64 5.58 2.75
N ARG A 83 6.96 6.40 3.56
CA ARG A 83 7.48 7.65 4.10
C ARG A 83 7.67 7.49 5.61
N ASP A 84 8.89 7.70 6.09
CA ASP A 84 9.18 7.68 7.53
C ASP A 84 8.58 8.94 8.18
N ARG A 85 7.74 8.78 9.20
CA ARG A 85 7.11 9.94 9.87
C ARG A 85 8.10 10.79 10.66
N ALA A 86 9.21 10.21 11.13
CA ALA A 86 10.16 10.92 11.98
C ALA A 86 11.16 11.75 11.17
N THR A 87 11.60 11.23 10.03
CA THR A 87 12.62 11.89 9.19
C THR A 87 12.04 12.54 7.94
N ASP A 88 10.75 12.30 7.68
CA ASP A 88 10.06 12.68 6.46
C ASP A 88 10.63 12.07 5.18
N ALA A 89 11.55 11.11 5.31
CA ALA A 89 12.27 10.53 4.18
C ALA A 89 11.41 9.50 3.44
N LEU A 90 11.46 9.54 2.11
CA LEU A 90 11.01 8.44 1.27
C LEU A 90 12.01 7.31 1.36
N LEU A 91 11.55 6.16 1.82
CA LEU A 91 12.48 5.11 2.23
C LEU A 91 12.95 4.26 1.03
N MET A 92 12.11 3.91 0.04
CA MET A 92 12.45 2.72 -0.78
C MET A 92 11.88 2.65 -2.21
N ALA A 93 12.77 2.41 -3.19
CA ALA A 93 12.46 1.91 -4.54
C ALA A 93 12.57 0.36 -4.66
N LEU A 94 12.38 -0.38 -3.57
CA LEU A 94 12.58 -1.84 -3.59
C LEU A 94 11.26 -2.60 -3.80
N PRO A 95 11.28 -3.87 -4.23
CA PRO A 95 10.10 -4.74 -4.17
C PRO A 95 9.53 -4.85 -2.74
N ILE A 96 8.20 -4.97 -2.61
CA ILE A 96 7.48 -4.96 -1.32
C ILE A 96 8.09 -5.92 -0.29
N GLU A 97 8.47 -7.13 -0.70
CA GLU A 97 9.10 -8.16 0.14
C GLU A 97 10.39 -7.68 0.84
N LYS A 98 11.11 -6.74 0.22
CA LYS A 98 12.36 -6.17 0.74
C LYS A 98 12.12 -4.89 1.54
N GLN A 99 11.03 -4.18 1.23
CA GLN A 99 10.72 -2.91 1.91
C GLN A 99 10.45 -3.11 3.40
N LEU A 100 9.56 -4.04 3.78
CA LEU A 100 9.24 -4.33 5.18
C LEU A 100 10.46 -4.75 6.00
N LYS A 101 11.26 -5.68 5.47
CA LYS A 101 12.48 -6.17 6.14
C LYS A 101 13.49 -5.05 6.39
N PHE A 102 13.66 -4.16 5.42
CA PHE A 102 14.55 -3.02 5.55
C PHE A 102 14.08 -2.04 6.61
N ILE A 103 12.78 -1.70 6.62
CA ILE A 103 12.21 -0.78 7.62
C ILE A 103 12.34 -1.38 9.03
N MET A 104 12.01 -2.67 9.19
CA MET A 104 12.19 -3.38 10.45
C MET A 104 13.65 -3.32 10.93
N ALA A 105 14.61 -3.56 10.04
CA ALA A 105 16.04 -3.47 10.36
C ALA A 105 16.44 -2.05 10.78
N ALA A 106 15.99 -1.01 10.06
CA ALA A 106 16.26 0.39 10.38
C ALA A 106 15.68 0.79 11.75
N LYS A 107 14.53 0.23 12.12
CA LYS A 107 13.86 0.44 13.41
C LYS A 107 14.30 -0.53 14.51
N LYS A 108 15.27 -1.42 14.22
CA LYS A 108 15.73 -2.49 15.13
C LYS A 108 14.59 -3.36 15.68
N MET A 109 13.52 -3.54 14.91
CA MET A 109 12.34 -4.31 15.28
C MET A 109 12.46 -5.76 14.79
N THR A 110 12.22 -6.71 15.66
CA THR A 110 12.19 -8.14 15.34
C THR A 110 10.83 -8.58 14.79
N GLN A 111 10.79 -9.73 14.13
CA GLN A 111 9.52 -10.30 13.65
C GLN A 111 8.56 -10.66 14.79
N GLU A 112 9.09 -11.10 15.93
CA GLU A 112 8.27 -11.50 17.09
C GLU A 112 7.65 -10.28 17.76
N GLU A 113 8.39 -9.17 17.91
CA GLU A 113 7.84 -7.90 18.40
C GLU A 113 6.74 -7.38 17.47
N LEU A 114 7.00 -7.35 16.15
CA LEU A 114 5.99 -6.93 15.18
C LEU A 114 4.73 -7.81 15.27
N ARG A 115 4.90 -9.13 15.40
CA ARG A 115 3.79 -10.08 15.55
C ARG A 115 2.95 -9.77 16.80
N GLN A 116 3.60 -9.53 17.94
CA GLN A 116 2.92 -9.21 19.20
C GLN A 116 2.11 -7.93 19.07
N ILE A 117 2.72 -6.85 18.57
CA ILE A 117 2.04 -5.55 18.42
C ILE A 117 0.89 -5.65 17.42
N VAL A 118 1.05 -6.38 16.30
CA VAL A 118 -0.06 -6.60 15.37
C VAL A 118 -1.21 -7.37 16.03
N THR A 119 -0.91 -8.42 16.80
CA THR A 119 -1.93 -9.19 17.52
C THR A 119 -2.67 -8.34 18.55
N GLU A 120 -1.95 -7.53 19.32
CA GLU A 120 -2.55 -6.59 20.28
C GLU A 120 -3.44 -5.56 19.60
N ARG A 121 -2.97 -4.93 18.52
CA ARG A 121 -3.72 -3.88 17.80
C ARG A 121 -4.94 -4.40 17.04
N THR A 122 -4.86 -5.62 16.51
CA THR A 122 -5.94 -6.17 15.68
C THR A 122 -6.91 -7.07 16.45
N GLY A 123 -6.55 -7.48 17.68
CA GLY A 123 -7.25 -8.53 18.42
C GLY A 123 -7.21 -9.90 17.75
N LYS A 124 -6.42 -10.06 16.66
CA LYS A 124 -6.31 -11.31 15.91
C LYS A 124 -5.05 -12.04 16.33
N ASN A 125 -5.20 -13.31 16.70
CA ASN A 125 -4.06 -14.15 16.97
C ASN A 125 -3.32 -14.47 15.65
N ILE A 126 -2.13 -13.88 15.48
CA ILE A 126 -1.29 -14.09 14.30
C ILE A 126 -0.17 -15.06 14.65
N SER A 127 -0.09 -16.17 13.91
CA SER A 127 0.97 -17.16 14.07
C SER A 127 2.32 -16.63 13.57
N ARG A 128 3.42 -17.23 14.04
CA ARG A 128 4.77 -16.94 13.53
C ARG A 128 4.92 -17.23 12.03
N SER A 129 4.27 -18.29 11.53
CA SER A 129 4.27 -18.60 10.09
C SER A 129 3.52 -17.51 9.29
N SER A 130 2.40 -17.02 9.81
CA SER A 130 1.61 -15.98 9.15
C SER A 130 2.35 -14.65 9.10
N ILE A 131 2.99 -14.22 10.19
CA ILE A 131 3.76 -12.96 10.17
C ILE A 131 4.96 -13.08 9.22
N SER A 132 5.65 -14.23 9.19
CA SER A 132 6.77 -14.47 8.26
C SER A 132 6.31 -14.35 6.80
N ALA A 133 5.20 -15.00 6.43
CA ALA A 133 4.61 -14.93 5.09
C ALA A 133 4.14 -13.51 4.70
N LYS A 134 3.71 -12.70 5.68
CA LYS A 134 3.36 -11.29 5.44
C LYS A 134 4.59 -10.43 5.22
N ILE A 135 5.67 -10.68 5.96
CA ILE A 135 6.95 -9.97 5.83
C ILE A 135 7.63 -10.30 4.49
N THR A 136 7.50 -11.53 3.99
CA THR A 136 7.98 -11.92 2.65
C THR A 136 7.09 -11.43 1.52
N GLY A 137 5.94 -10.82 1.83
CA GLY A 137 5.05 -10.22 0.82
C GLY A 137 4.14 -11.20 0.06
N GLU A 138 4.27 -12.51 0.28
CA GLU A 138 3.55 -13.56 -0.48
C GLU A 138 2.02 -13.51 -0.28
N ASN A 139 1.57 -13.12 0.91
CA ASN A 139 0.14 -13.10 1.27
C ASN A 139 -0.23 -11.92 2.18
N VAL A 140 0.33 -10.75 1.92
CA VAL A 140 -0.01 -9.52 2.65
C VAL A 140 -1.02 -8.68 1.85
N THR A 141 -2.13 -8.32 2.48
CA THR A 141 -3.06 -7.32 1.94
C THR A 141 -2.54 -5.91 2.15
N VAL A 142 -2.98 -4.94 1.34
CA VAL A 142 -2.58 -3.53 1.54
C VAL A 142 -2.96 -3.03 2.94
N MET A 143 -4.09 -3.47 3.49
CA MET A 143 -4.50 -3.12 4.86
C MET A 143 -3.53 -3.67 5.91
N GLU A 144 -3.15 -4.95 5.82
CA GLU A 144 -2.17 -5.53 6.75
C GLU A 144 -0.81 -4.84 6.61
N LEU A 145 -0.44 -4.49 5.39
CA LEU A 145 0.76 -3.72 5.10
C LEU A 145 0.73 -2.35 5.79
N GLN A 146 -0.39 -1.64 5.75
CA GLN A 146 -0.59 -0.36 6.44
C GLN A 146 -0.49 -0.50 7.96
N VAL A 147 -1.10 -1.54 8.55
CA VAL A 147 -1.01 -1.80 9.99
C VAL A 147 0.44 -2.01 10.41
N MET A 148 1.20 -2.82 9.66
CA MET A 148 2.62 -3.05 9.93
C MET A 148 3.44 -1.77 9.74
N ALA A 149 3.16 -0.99 8.70
CA ALA A 149 3.83 0.29 8.45
C ALA A 149 3.60 1.29 9.57
N ASP A 150 2.36 1.41 10.05
CA ASP A 150 2.02 2.32 11.14
C ASP A 150 2.71 1.92 12.45
N ILE A 151 2.79 0.62 12.75
CA ILE A 151 3.59 0.10 13.88
C ILE A 151 5.06 0.50 13.74
N LEU A 152 5.59 0.46 12.52
CA LEU A 152 6.96 0.84 12.20
C LEU A 152 7.16 2.37 12.08
N GLY A 153 6.13 3.19 12.32
CA GLY A 153 6.24 4.64 12.23
C GLY A 153 6.29 5.18 10.81
N CYS A 154 5.76 4.45 9.83
CA CYS A 154 5.81 4.80 8.41
C CYS A 154 4.40 4.94 7.81
N ASP A 155 4.26 5.84 6.85
CA ASP A 155 3.06 5.99 6.04
C ASP A 155 3.23 5.30 4.69
N LEU A 156 2.17 4.66 4.21
CA LEU A 156 2.09 4.15 2.84
C LEU A 156 1.63 5.28 1.91
N LYS A 157 2.41 5.54 0.86
CA LYS A 157 2.18 6.64 -0.08
C LYS A 157 2.26 6.15 -1.53
N VAL A 158 1.57 6.85 -2.41
CA VAL A 158 1.60 6.61 -3.86
C VAL A 158 2.06 7.88 -4.58
N TYR A 159 2.98 7.71 -5.51
CA TYR A 159 3.60 8.80 -6.28
C TYR A 159 3.45 8.53 -7.76
N GLN A 160 3.19 9.58 -8.55
CA GLN A 160 3.23 9.47 -10.00
C GLN A 160 4.67 9.32 -10.47
N ARG A 161 4.93 8.43 -11.44
CA ARG A 161 6.26 8.34 -12.03
C ARG A 161 6.66 9.66 -12.69
N GLY A 162 7.89 10.08 -12.46
CA GLY A 162 8.44 11.33 -13.01
C GLY A 162 8.27 12.56 -12.12
N THR A 163 7.44 12.52 -11.07
CA THR A 163 7.29 13.64 -10.11
C THR A 163 8.16 13.49 -8.85
N LYS A 164 9.03 12.47 -8.83
CA LYS A 164 9.88 12.09 -7.69
C LYS A 164 10.81 13.21 -7.22
N ASN A 165 11.23 14.10 -8.13
CA ASN A 165 12.13 15.22 -7.81
C ASN A 165 11.40 16.43 -7.22
N ASP A 166 10.06 16.47 -7.31
CA ASP A 166 9.26 17.64 -6.92
C ASP A 166 8.53 17.43 -5.58
N GLY A 167 8.67 16.24 -4.97
CA GLY A 167 7.97 15.90 -3.72
C GLY A 167 6.45 15.82 -3.87
N ILE A 168 5.93 15.71 -5.10
CA ILE A 168 4.50 15.71 -5.37
C ILE A 168 3.93 14.32 -5.06
N GLU A 169 3.33 14.19 -3.88
CA GLU A 169 2.39 13.11 -3.58
C GLU A 169 1.23 13.14 -4.57
N ALA A 170 0.83 11.98 -5.09
CA ALA A 170 -0.37 11.89 -5.90
C ALA A 170 -1.57 12.00 -4.95
N ILE A 171 -2.09 13.21 -4.78
CA ILE A 171 -3.27 13.50 -3.96
C ILE A 171 -4.50 13.28 -4.84
N PHE A 172 -5.32 12.29 -4.47
CA PHE A 172 -6.56 11.92 -5.14
C PHE A 172 -7.75 12.05 -4.20
#